data_AF-A0A2U3EHS5-F1
#
_entry.id   AF-A0A2U3EHS5-F1
#
_cell.length_a   1.000
_cell.length_b   1.000
_cell.length_c   1.000
_cell.angle_alpha   90.00
_cell.angle_beta   90.00
_cell.angle_gamma   90.00
#
_symmetry.space_group_name_H-M   'P 1'
#
loop_
_entity.id
_entity.type
_entity.pdbx_description
1 polymer ?
#
loop_
_entity_poly.entity_id
_entity_poly.type
_entity_poly.pdbx_seq_one_letter_code
_entity_poly.pdbx_strand_id
1 'polypeptide(L)'
;MPADSSQEVFLEFQALATTHGAVEVRWIPGHTNIAGNEQADALAKAATSLPEPADALPTLAHLRRTARQQPRDAFEAWWDASAPDQYKPLHLKPAIGCPPELELPRPLLHHLLAARSRHGDFADYHERFNHDDARLLCSCGRRKEPSHLFYCRKILPRHRMRLAPSPTAAVNRAIGRDFNKFVKLAKASSFFEWSCPRH
;
A
#
# COMPACT_ATOMS: atom_id res chain seq x y z
N MET A 1 -31.43 19.77 -9.55
CA MET A 1 -32.56 18.84 -9.57
C MET A 1 -32.16 17.60 -8.78
N PRO A 2 -33.02 17.04 -7.91
CA PRO A 2 -32.65 15.84 -7.17
C PRO A 2 -32.40 14.73 -8.19
N ALA A 3 -31.36 13.93 -8.00
CA ALA A 3 -31.10 12.76 -8.82
C ALA A 3 -32.33 11.85 -8.81
N ASP A 4 -32.76 11.38 -10.00
CA ASP A 4 -33.82 10.39 -10.18
C ASP A 4 -33.61 9.25 -9.17
N SER A 5 -34.46 9.24 -8.14
CA SER A 5 -34.33 8.29 -7.05
C SER A 5 -34.84 6.94 -7.53
N SER A 6 -34.20 5.85 -7.10
CA SER A 6 -34.72 4.50 -7.34
C SER A 6 -36.16 4.32 -6.82
N GLN A 7 -36.61 5.18 -5.90
CA GLN A 7 -38.00 5.21 -5.44
C GLN A 7 -38.96 5.72 -6.50
N GLU A 8 -38.58 6.73 -7.30
CA GLU A 8 -39.43 7.31 -8.33
C GLU A 8 -39.68 6.29 -9.46
N VAL A 9 -38.61 5.65 -9.94
CA VAL A 9 -38.68 4.55 -10.91
C VAL A 9 -39.53 3.38 -10.38
N PHE A 10 -39.41 3.06 -9.08
CA PHE A 10 -40.21 2.00 -8.48
C PHE A 10 -41.71 2.35 -8.42
N LEU A 11 -42.05 3.60 -8.07
CA LEU A 11 -43.43 4.07 -8.04
C LEU A 11 -44.04 4.08 -9.45
N GLU A 12 -43.28 4.50 -10.45
CA GLU A 12 -43.70 4.44 -11.85
C GLU A 12 -43.96 3.01 -12.32
N PHE A 13 -43.04 2.09 -12.01
CA PHE A 13 -43.23 0.66 -12.26
C PHE A 13 -44.50 0.12 -11.58
N GLN A 14 -44.75 0.48 -10.33
CA GLN A 14 -45.93 0.05 -9.59
C GLN A 14 -47.23 0.57 -10.24
N ALA A 15 -47.24 1.83 -10.68
CA ALA A 15 -48.38 2.41 -11.39
C ALA A 15 -48.64 1.70 -12.73
N LEU A 16 -47.58 1.40 -13.50
CA LEU A 16 -47.67 0.65 -14.75
C LEU A 16 -48.20 -0.77 -14.52
N ALA A 17 -47.65 -1.49 -13.55
CA ALA A 17 -48.08 -2.84 -13.21
C ALA A 17 -49.57 -2.88 -12.81
N THR A 18 -50.03 -1.89 -12.05
CA THR A 18 -51.44 -1.74 -11.66
C THR A 18 -52.35 -1.46 -12.86
N THR A 19 -51.89 -0.60 -13.79
CA THR A 19 -52.66 -0.22 -14.99
C THR A 19 -52.85 -1.39 -15.95
N HIS A 20 -51.84 -2.25 -16.11
CA HIS A 20 -51.88 -3.36 -17.05
C HIS A 20 -52.51 -4.65 -16.48
N GLY A 21 -52.71 -4.74 -15.16
CA GLY A 21 -53.53 -5.76 -14.48
C GLY A 21 -53.05 -7.22 -14.56
N ALA A 22 -52.12 -7.55 -15.45
CA ALA A 22 -51.63 -8.91 -15.71
C ALA A 22 -50.09 -8.98 -15.68
N VAL A 23 -49.47 -8.43 -14.63
CA VAL A 23 -48.01 -8.46 -14.45
C VAL A 23 -47.65 -9.40 -13.29
N GLU A 24 -46.92 -10.47 -13.58
CA GLU A 24 -46.31 -11.34 -12.56
C GLU A 24 -44.80 -11.06 -12.45
N VAL A 25 -44.32 -10.84 -11.22
CA VAL A 25 -42.90 -10.64 -10.95
C VAL A 25 -42.32 -11.90 -10.31
N ARG A 26 -41.27 -12.46 -10.91
CA ARG A 26 -40.55 -13.63 -10.39
C ARG A 26 -39.06 -13.33 -10.33
N TRP A 27 -38.44 -13.70 -9.22
CA TRP A 27 -36.99 -13.69 -9.11
C TRP A 27 -36.41 -14.90 -9.85
N ILE A 28 -35.33 -14.69 -10.60
CA ILE A 28 -34.55 -15.75 -11.24
C ILE A 28 -33.08 -15.62 -10.87
N PRO A 29 -32.35 -16.74 -10.74
CA PRO A 29 -30.92 -16.70 -10.47
C PRO A 29 -30.15 -16.18 -11.69
N GLY A 30 -29.12 -15.36 -11.44
CA GLY A 30 -28.23 -14.86 -12.47
C GLY A 30 -27.19 -15.91 -12.91
N HIS A 31 -26.72 -15.81 -14.15
CA HIS A 31 -25.65 -16.64 -14.73
C HIS A 31 -25.92 -18.16 -14.75
N THR A 32 -27.19 -18.57 -14.83
CA THR A 32 -27.59 -19.98 -14.92
C THR A 32 -28.00 -20.39 -16.35
N ASN A 33 -27.57 -19.65 -17.37
CA ASN A 33 -27.87 -19.92 -18.79
C ASN A 33 -29.38 -19.91 -19.14
N ILE A 34 -30.19 -19.12 -18.44
CA ILE A 34 -31.58 -18.90 -18.82
C ILE A 34 -31.57 -17.96 -20.04
N ALA A 35 -31.90 -18.49 -21.22
CA ALA A 35 -31.72 -17.79 -22.50
C ALA A 35 -32.27 -16.35 -22.51
N GLY A 36 -33.47 -16.12 -21.96
CA GLY A 36 -34.05 -14.77 -21.87
C GLY A 36 -33.30 -13.83 -20.92
N ASN A 37 -32.79 -14.33 -19.79
CA ASN A 37 -31.98 -13.53 -18.85
C ASN A 37 -30.63 -13.17 -19.46
N GLU A 38 -29.95 -14.13 -20.08
CA GLU A 38 -28.66 -13.89 -20.73
C GLU A 38 -28.79 -12.89 -21.89
N GLN A 39 -29.88 -12.96 -22.66
CA GLN A 39 -30.20 -11.96 -23.69
C GLN A 39 -30.43 -10.57 -23.08
N ALA A 40 -31.22 -10.47 -22.00
CA ALA A 40 -31.45 -9.21 -21.31
C ALA A 40 -30.15 -8.61 -20.75
N ASP A 41 -29.30 -9.42 -20.12
CA ASP A 41 -27.99 -9.01 -19.60
C ASP A 41 -27.05 -8.57 -20.73
N ALA A 42 -27.04 -9.29 -21.86
CA ALA A 42 -26.26 -8.90 -23.03
C ALA A 42 -26.71 -7.55 -23.60
N LEU A 43 -28.02 -7.30 -23.67
CA LEU A 43 -28.59 -6.02 -24.09
C LEU A 43 -28.25 -4.90 -23.11
N ALA A 44 -28.41 -5.13 -21.80
CA ALA A 44 -28.05 -4.18 -20.77
C ALA A 44 -26.56 -3.81 -20.84
N LYS A 45 -25.68 -4.81 -21.04
CA LYS A 45 -24.24 -4.59 -21.22
C LYS A 45 -23.93 -3.83 -22.51
N ALA A 46 -24.59 -4.13 -23.61
CA ALA A 46 -24.44 -3.36 -24.85
C ALA A 46 -24.87 -1.90 -24.65
N ALA A 47 -25.95 -1.67 -23.92
CA ALA A 47 -26.41 -0.32 -23.59
C ALA A 47 -25.38 0.48 -22.77
N THR A 48 -24.59 -0.17 -21.89
CA THR A 48 -23.50 0.53 -21.17
C THR A 48 -22.39 1.08 -22.07
N SER A 49 -22.31 0.63 -23.33
CA SER A 49 -21.34 1.14 -24.31
C SER A 49 -21.88 2.30 -25.15
N LEU A 50 -23.17 2.63 -25.01
CA LEU A 50 -23.75 3.79 -25.66
C LEU A 50 -23.26 5.07 -24.99
N PRO A 51 -23.14 6.19 -25.72
CA PRO A 51 -22.81 7.47 -25.13
C PRO A 51 -23.84 7.83 -24.06
N GLU A 52 -23.37 8.27 -22.89
CA GLU A 52 -24.31 8.78 -21.89
C GLU A 52 -25.03 10.03 -22.43
N PRO A 53 -26.31 10.22 -22.08
CA PRO A 53 -27.04 11.44 -22.40
C PRO A 53 -26.26 12.67 -21.92
N ALA A 54 -26.24 13.74 -22.73
CA ALA A 54 -25.48 14.95 -22.43
C ALA A 54 -25.87 15.59 -21.07
N ASP A 55 -27.11 15.37 -20.61
CA ASP A 55 -27.66 15.92 -19.38
C ASP A 55 -27.64 14.92 -18.19
N ALA A 56 -27.01 13.76 -18.35
CA ALA A 56 -26.95 12.75 -17.30
C ALA A 56 -26.16 13.28 -16.08
N LEU A 57 -26.85 13.41 -14.95
CA LEU A 57 -26.20 13.78 -13.70
C LEU A 57 -25.49 12.56 -13.10
N PRO A 58 -24.27 12.72 -12.55
CA PRO A 58 -23.57 11.63 -11.89
C PRO A 58 -24.36 11.13 -10.67
N THR A 59 -24.46 9.82 -10.53
CA THR A 59 -25.16 9.21 -9.39
C THR A 59 -24.51 9.60 -8.06
N LEU A 60 -25.30 9.66 -6.98
CA LEU A 60 -24.78 9.90 -5.62
C LEU A 60 -23.69 8.89 -5.22
N ALA A 61 -23.81 7.63 -5.68
CA ALA A 61 -22.82 6.60 -5.44
C ALA A 61 -21.49 6.92 -6.15
N HIS A 62 -21.54 7.41 -7.40
CA HIS A 62 -20.37 7.89 -8.13
C HIS A 62 -19.72 9.07 -7.40
N LEU A 63 -20.50 10.10 -7.06
CA LEU A 63 -19.99 11.28 -6.33
C LEU A 63 -19.31 10.90 -5.02
N ARG A 64 -19.92 10.01 -4.22
CA ARG A 64 -19.32 9.51 -2.98
C ARG A 64 -18.03 8.73 -3.21
N ARG A 65 -17.94 7.93 -4.28
CA ARG A 65 -16.73 7.21 -4.65
C ARG A 65 -15.62 8.20 -5.01
N THR A 66 -15.92 9.16 -5.87
CA THR A 66 -14.97 10.20 -6.31
C THR A 66 -14.47 11.03 -5.13
N ALA A 67 -15.37 11.48 -4.25
CA ALA A 67 -15.00 12.22 -3.05
C ALA A 67 -14.08 11.43 -2.09
N ARG A 68 -14.23 10.10 -2.02
CA ARG A 68 -13.33 9.23 -1.24
C ARG A 68 -12.00 8.97 -1.93
N GLN A 69 -11.97 8.98 -3.26
CA GLN A 69 -10.79 8.65 -4.06
C GLN A 69 -9.83 9.85 -4.17
N GLN A 70 -10.36 11.05 -4.43
CA GLN A 70 -9.59 12.28 -4.59
C GLN A 70 -8.52 12.54 -3.51
N PRO A 71 -8.80 12.46 -2.20
CA PRO A 71 -7.77 12.69 -1.19
C PRO A 71 -6.69 11.60 -1.20
N ARG A 72 -7.01 10.36 -1.62
CA ARG A 72 -6.03 9.28 -1.73
C ARG A 72 -5.07 9.53 -2.88
N ASP A 73 -5.62 9.91 -4.03
CA ASP A 73 -4.83 10.22 -5.23
C ASP A 73 -3.95 11.45 -5.00
N ALA A 74 -4.51 12.50 -4.37
CA ALA A 74 -3.75 13.68 -3.99
C ALA A 74 -2.59 13.35 -3.04
N PHE A 75 -2.80 12.44 -2.09
CA PHE A 75 -1.76 12.00 -1.17
C PHE A 75 -0.69 11.14 -1.86
N GLU A 76 -1.07 10.23 -2.77
CA GLU A 76 -0.11 9.44 -3.57
C GLU A 76 0.73 10.34 -4.47
N ALA A 77 0.11 11.30 -5.17
CA ALA A 77 0.80 12.29 -6.00
C ALA A 77 1.74 13.19 -5.19
N TRP A 78 1.29 13.68 -4.03
CA TRP A 78 2.13 14.48 -3.14
C TRP A 78 3.35 13.70 -2.64
N TRP A 79 3.16 12.43 -2.24
CA TRP A 79 4.25 11.58 -1.78
C TRP A 79 5.26 11.31 -2.89
N ASP A 80 4.80 10.97 -4.09
CA ASP A 80 5.71 10.71 -5.22
C ASP A 80 6.53 11.95 -5.60
N ALA A 81 5.96 13.15 -5.46
CA ALA A 81 6.65 14.42 -5.72
C ALA A 81 7.59 14.86 -4.58
N SER A 82 7.19 14.63 -3.33
CA SER A 82 7.84 15.22 -2.14
C SER A 82 8.69 14.22 -1.34
N ALA A 83 8.66 12.93 -1.69
CA ALA A 83 9.40 11.90 -0.97
C ALA A 83 10.90 12.24 -0.95
N PRO A 84 11.55 12.22 0.23
CA PRO A 84 12.99 12.42 0.33
C PRO A 84 13.76 11.43 -0.54
N ASP A 85 14.90 11.83 -1.09
CA ASP A 85 15.69 11.00 -2.03
C ASP A 85 16.04 9.62 -1.46
N GLN A 86 16.25 9.52 -0.15
CA GLN A 86 16.51 8.26 0.54
C GLN A 86 15.32 7.28 0.56
N TYR A 87 14.08 7.77 0.41
CA TYR A 87 12.86 6.97 0.38
C TYR A 87 12.50 6.50 -1.04
N LYS A 88 12.86 7.28 -2.08
CA LYS A 88 12.62 6.93 -3.50
C LYS A 88 13.03 5.49 -3.87
N PRO A 89 14.24 4.99 -3.52
CA PRO A 89 14.65 3.64 -3.89
C PRO A 89 13.98 2.53 -3.06
N LEU A 90 13.32 2.86 -1.94
CA LEU A 90 12.62 1.90 -1.09
C LEU A 90 11.25 1.52 -1.66
N HIS A 91 10.75 2.31 -2.61
CA HIS A 91 9.44 2.18 -3.25
C HIS A 91 8.29 2.07 -2.25
N LEU A 92 8.41 2.67 -1.06
CA LEU A 92 7.34 2.67 -0.07
C LEU A 92 6.16 3.46 -0.59
N LYS A 93 4.97 2.85 -0.57
CA LYS A 93 3.73 3.54 -0.91
C LYS A 93 3.23 4.32 0.31
N PRO A 94 2.60 5.47 0.10
CA PRO A 94 1.96 6.20 1.17
C PRO A 94 0.80 5.36 1.72
N ALA A 95 0.89 4.96 2.99
CA ALA A 95 -0.16 4.19 3.64
C ALA A 95 -1.15 5.15 4.30
N ILE A 96 -2.44 5.02 3.96
CA ILE A 96 -3.54 5.76 4.62
C ILE A 96 -4.04 4.98 5.86
N GLY A 97 -3.82 3.67 5.89
CA GLY A 97 -4.11 2.80 7.03
C GLY A 97 -2.87 2.47 7.86
N CYS A 98 -3.05 1.63 8.88
CA CYS A 98 -1.96 1.09 9.70
C CYS A 98 -1.07 0.17 8.84
N PRO A 99 0.20 0.50 8.59
CA PRO A 99 1.05 -0.34 7.77
C PRO A 99 1.53 -1.58 8.56
N PRO A 100 1.76 -2.72 7.89
CA PRO A 100 2.04 -3.99 8.55
C PRO A 100 3.33 -3.99 9.39
N GLU A 101 4.31 -3.12 9.10
CA GLU A 101 5.49 -2.98 9.95
C GLU A 101 5.18 -2.52 11.39
N LEU A 102 4.02 -1.90 11.66
CA LEU A 102 3.66 -1.50 13.02
C LEU A 102 3.31 -2.68 13.93
N GLU A 103 3.11 -3.88 13.37
CA GLU A 103 2.96 -5.11 14.14
C GLU A 103 4.30 -5.65 14.67
N LEU A 104 5.43 -5.09 14.23
CA LEU A 104 6.75 -5.51 14.69
C LEU A 104 7.00 -5.13 16.15
N PRO A 105 7.77 -5.96 16.90
CA PRO A 105 8.27 -5.56 18.21
C PRO A 105 9.03 -4.23 18.12
N ARG A 106 8.78 -3.35 19.11
CA ARG A 106 9.31 -1.98 19.16
C ARG A 106 10.82 -1.84 18.83
N PRO A 107 11.73 -2.71 19.32
CA PRO A 107 13.15 -2.60 18.97
C PRO A 107 13.43 -2.80 17.47
N LEU A 108 12.76 -3.75 16.83
CA LEU A 108 12.95 -4.04 15.41
C LEU A 108 12.32 -2.97 14.52
N LEU A 109 11.13 -2.49 14.91
CA LEU A 109 10.49 -1.37 14.26
C LEU A 109 11.39 -0.13 14.29
N HIS A 110 11.97 0.18 15.45
CA HIS A 110 12.93 1.28 15.61
C HIS A 110 14.10 1.16 14.62
N HIS A 111 14.75 0.00 14.52
CA HIS A 111 15.89 -0.16 13.61
C HIS A 111 15.49 -0.10 12.12
N LEU A 112 14.32 -0.63 11.77
CA LEU A 112 13.79 -0.52 10.41
C LEU A 112 13.52 0.94 10.03
N LEU A 113 12.83 1.69 10.89
CA LEU A 113 12.53 3.11 10.65
C LEU A 113 13.81 3.95 10.63
N ALA A 114 14.78 3.63 11.49
CA ALA A 114 16.10 4.26 11.46
C ALA A 114 16.79 4.02 10.10
N ALA A 115 16.82 2.78 9.61
CA ALA A 115 17.43 2.45 8.32
C ALA A 115 16.73 3.17 7.14
N ARG A 116 15.40 3.30 7.16
CA ARG A 116 14.61 4.02 6.14
C ARG A 116 14.88 5.53 6.16
N SER A 117 14.86 6.10 7.36
CA SER A 117 15.00 7.55 7.56
C SER A 117 16.44 8.03 7.61
N ARG A 118 17.42 7.12 7.73
CA ARG A 118 18.82 7.41 8.06
C ARG A 118 19.01 8.18 9.37
N HIS A 119 18.00 8.21 10.23
CA HIS A 119 18.04 8.82 11.56
C HIS A 119 18.12 7.71 12.60
N GLY A 120 19.33 7.46 13.09
CA GLY A 120 19.61 6.42 14.07
C GLY A 120 21.09 6.40 14.41
N ASP A 121 21.53 5.29 14.99
CA ASP A 121 22.93 5.05 15.35
C ASP A 121 23.78 4.73 14.12
N PHE A 122 23.96 5.75 13.28
CA PHE A 122 24.78 5.73 12.06
C PHE A 122 25.81 6.84 12.12
N ALA A 123 27.00 6.56 11.59
CA ALA A 123 28.11 7.49 11.66
C ALA A 123 27.78 8.85 11.04
N ASP A 124 27.18 8.85 9.84
CA ASP A 124 26.81 10.08 9.12
C ASP A 124 25.81 10.94 9.90
N TYR A 125 24.91 10.31 10.68
CA TYR A 125 23.97 11.04 11.53
C TYR A 125 24.70 11.70 12.70
N HIS A 126 25.53 10.95 13.42
CA HIS A 126 26.25 11.48 14.58
C HIS A 126 27.24 12.58 14.21
N GLU A 127 27.93 12.47 13.08
CA GLU A 127 28.83 13.51 12.59
C GLU A 127 28.08 14.78 12.19
N ARG A 128 26.94 14.65 11.49
CA ARG A 128 26.11 15.79 11.09
C ARG A 128 25.62 16.60 12.29
N PHE A 129 25.38 15.96 13.43
CA PHE A 129 24.90 16.60 14.66
C PHE A 129 26.00 16.80 15.73
N ASN A 130 27.27 16.52 15.39
CA ASN A 130 28.42 16.68 16.28
C ASN A 130 28.25 15.99 17.64
N HIS A 131 27.86 14.70 17.63
CA HIS A 131 27.80 13.87 18.83
C HIS A 131 29.20 13.28 19.13
N ASP A 132 29.92 13.87 20.07
CA ASP A 132 31.34 13.55 20.35
C ASP A 132 31.56 12.15 20.97
N ASP A 133 30.57 11.66 21.70
CA ASP A 133 30.56 10.40 22.45
C ASP A 133 29.95 9.22 21.67
N ALA A 134 29.57 9.46 20.41
CA ALA A 134 28.95 8.45 19.57
C ALA A 134 29.94 7.42 19.00
N ARG A 135 29.58 6.14 19.05
CA ARG A 135 30.37 5.08 18.42
C ARG A 135 30.04 4.97 16.93
N LEU A 136 30.87 5.58 16.09
CA LEU A 136 30.73 5.61 14.63
C LEU A 136 31.01 4.26 13.95
N LEU A 137 31.72 3.35 14.64
CA LEU A 137 32.11 2.05 14.11
C LEU A 137 31.32 0.92 14.78
N CYS A 138 30.95 -0.07 13.98
CA CYS A 138 30.50 -1.36 14.45
C CYS A 138 31.66 -2.13 15.09
N SER A 139 31.35 -3.08 15.97
CA SER A 139 32.37 -3.97 16.56
C SER A 139 33.12 -4.84 15.53
N CYS A 140 32.66 -4.88 14.26
CA CYS A 140 33.40 -5.47 13.15
C CYS A 140 34.43 -4.52 12.49
N GLY A 141 34.62 -3.31 13.05
CA GLY A 141 35.56 -2.30 12.57
C GLY A 141 35.10 -1.51 11.34
N ARG A 142 33.85 -1.67 10.89
CA ARG A 142 33.30 -0.90 9.76
C ARG A 142 32.41 0.23 10.26
N ARG A 143 32.30 1.28 9.46
CA ARG A 143 31.41 2.42 9.69
C ARG A 143 29.95 1.95 9.79
N LYS A 144 29.21 2.50 10.75
CA LYS A 144 27.78 2.24 10.91
C LYS A 144 27.00 2.97 9.84
N GLU A 145 26.29 2.20 9.03
CA GLU A 145 25.45 2.69 7.93
C GLU A 145 24.11 1.95 7.93
N PRO A 146 23.05 2.53 7.34
CA PRO A 146 21.74 1.88 7.23
C PRO A 146 21.78 0.48 6.62
N SER A 147 22.71 0.25 5.69
CA SER A 147 22.88 -1.04 5.01
C SER A 147 23.80 -2.02 5.74
N HIS A 148 24.41 -1.63 6.85
CA HIS A 148 25.51 -2.38 7.48
C HIS A 148 25.11 -3.80 7.89
N LEU A 149 23.85 -4.00 8.30
CA LEU A 149 23.27 -5.33 8.59
C LEU A 149 23.49 -6.34 7.44
N PHE A 150 23.53 -5.90 6.18
CA PHE A 150 23.67 -6.80 5.03
C PHE A 150 25.13 -7.14 4.70
N TYR A 151 26.08 -6.35 5.21
CA TYR A 151 27.51 -6.43 4.87
C TYR A 151 28.43 -6.70 6.06
N CYS A 152 27.89 -6.79 7.28
CA CYS A 152 28.69 -6.98 8.47
C CYS A 152 29.43 -8.33 8.44
N ARG A 153 30.74 -8.28 8.66
CA ARG A 153 31.61 -9.48 8.63
C ARG A 153 31.33 -10.44 9.78
N LYS A 154 30.80 -9.95 10.91
CA LYS A 154 30.43 -10.77 12.08
C LYS A 154 29.16 -11.59 11.86
N ILE A 155 28.37 -11.30 10.82
CA ILE A 155 27.22 -12.12 10.47
C ILE A 155 27.70 -13.40 9.78
N LEU A 156 27.35 -14.54 10.39
CA LEU A 156 27.67 -15.87 9.89
C LEU A 156 27.11 -16.07 8.47
N PRO A 157 27.84 -16.73 7.55
CA PRO A 157 27.40 -16.94 6.17
C PRO A 157 26.00 -17.51 6.04
N ARG A 158 25.59 -18.45 6.91
CA ARG A 158 24.26 -19.07 6.92
C ARG A 158 23.10 -18.09 7.16
N HIS A 159 23.35 -16.95 7.82
CA HIS A 159 22.34 -15.95 8.08
C HIS A 159 22.31 -14.86 7.00
N ARG A 160 23.34 -14.76 6.15
CA ARG A 160 23.46 -13.68 5.17
C ARG A 160 22.35 -13.77 4.11
N MET A 161 21.75 -12.63 3.81
CA MET A 161 20.81 -12.51 2.70
C MET A 161 21.55 -12.53 1.36
N ARG A 162 21.01 -13.23 0.36
CA ARG A 162 21.52 -13.16 -1.02
C ARG A 162 21.28 -11.76 -1.59
N LEU A 163 22.35 -11.14 -2.08
CA LEU A 163 22.33 -9.77 -2.63
C LEU A 163 22.36 -9.73 -4.17
N ALA A 164 22.69 -10.84 -4.83
CA ALA A 164 22.68 -10.92 -6.29
C ALA A 164 21.25 -10.88 -6.86
N PRO A 165 21.03 -10.31 -8.07
CA PRO A 165 22.04 -9.75 -8.97
C PRO A 165 22.45 -8.30 -8.65
N SER A 166 21.61 -7.54 -7.93
CA SER A 166 21.87 -6.15 -7.57
C SER A 166 21.81 -5.97 -6.05
N PRO A 167 22.97 -5.79 -5.38
CA PRO A 167 23.01 -5.61 -3.93
C PRO A 167 22.19 -4.42 -3.45
N THR A 168 22.29 -3.29 -4.14
CA THR A 168 21.53 -2.07 -3.83
C THR A 168 20.03 -2.32 -3.89
N ALA A 169 19.53 -2.97 -4.97
CA ALA A 169 18.11 -3.26 -5.10
C ALA A 169 17.63 -4.30 -4.07
N ALA A 170 18.47 -5.26 -3.68
CA ALA A 170 18.13 -6.26 -2.66
C ALA A 170 18.02 -5.62 -1.26
N VAL A 171 18.99 -4.77 -0.90
CA VAL A 171 19.00 -4.02 0.36
C VAL A 171 17.81 -3.07 0.43
N ASN A 172 17.58 -2.27 -0.62
CA ASN A 172 16.47 -1.32 -0.64
C ASN A 172 15.11 -2.02 -0.56
N ARG A 173 14.95 -3.18 -1.20
CA ARG A 173 13.73 -4.00 -1.03
C ARG A 173 13.57 -4.50 0.40
N ALA A 174 14.64 -4.99 1.02
CA ALA A 174 14.62 -5.50 2.39
C ALA A 174 14.39 -4.39 3.44
N ILE A 175 14.85 -3.16 3.21
CA ILE A 175 14.56 -2.01 4.10
C ILE A 175 13.17 -1.43 3.78
N GLY A 176 12.73 -1.50 2.52
CA GLY A 176 11.47 -0.99 2.03
C GLY A 176 10.32 -1.99 2.15
N ARG A 177 9.74 -2.38 1.00
CA ARG A 177 8.52 -3.20 0.88
C ARG A 177 8.62 -4.59 1.50
N ASP A 178 9.81 -5.19 1.51
CA ASP A 178 10.05 -6.56 1.98
C ASP A 178 10.80 -6.56 3.32
N PHE A 179 10.29 -5.75 4.26
CA PHE A 179 10.89 -5.57 5.59
C PHE A 179 11.01 -6.88 6.39
N ASN A 180 10.21 -7.89 6.05
CA ASN A 180 10.32 -9.23 6.64
C ASN A 180 11.72 -9.84 6.45
N LYS A 181 12.40 -9.57 5.33
CA LYS A 181 13.80 -10.00 5.13
C LYS A 181 14.76 -9.31 6.07
N PHE A 182 14.60 -8.00 6.27
CA PHE A 182 15.39 -7.24 7.25
C PHE A 182 15.18 -7.80 8.66
N VAL A 183 13.92 -8.01 9.06
CA VAL A 183 13.55 -8.55 10.38
C VAL A 183 14.12 -9.95 10.59
N LYS A 184 13.97 -10.85 9.60
CA LYS A 184 14.50 -12.21 9.66
C LYS A 184 16.02 -12.21 9.81
N LEU A 185 16.72 -11.38 9.03
CA LEU A 185 18.17 -11.24 9.09
C LEU A 185 18.63 -10.70 10.45
N ALA A 186 18.00 -9.62 10.93
CA ALA A 186 18.32 -8.99 12.21
C ALA A 186 18.16 -9.96 13.38
N LYS A 187 17.04 -10.71 13.42
CA LYS A 187 16.77 -11.72 14.44
C LYS A 187 17.74 -12.90 14.35
N ALA A 188 17.91 -13.50 13.18
CA ALA A 188 18.75 -14.68 13.01
C ALA A 188 20.22 -14.45 13.37
N SER A 189 20.70 -13.21 13.19
CA SER A 189 22.07 -12.83 13.50
C SER A 189 22.25 -12.14 14.85
N SER A 190 21.16 -11.90 15.60
CA SER A 190 21.12 -11.06 16.81
C SER A 190 21.94 -9.78 16.63
N PHE A 191 21.82 -9.16 15.45
CA PHE A 191 22.78 -8.15 14.99
C PHE A 191 22.82 -6.93 15.91
N PHE A 192 21.65 -6.40 16.26
CA PHE A 192 21.51 -5.22 17.10
C PHE A 192 21.73 -5.49 18.59
N GLU A 193 21.92 -6.75 18.99
CA GLU A 193 22.21 -7.13 20.38
C GLU A 193 23.71 -7.35 20.57
N TRP A 194 24.37 -8.07 19.65
CA TRP A 194 25.75 -8.54 19.85
C TRP A 194 26.76 -8.01 18.84
N SER A 195 26.34 -7.83 17.58
CA SER A 195 27.27 -7.43 16.52
C SER A 195 27.46 -5.91 16.45
N CYS A 196 26.35 -5.18 16.47
CA CYS A 196 26.31 -3.74 16.36
C CYS A 196 25.25 -3.18 17.32
N PRO A 197 25.48 -3.29 18.64
CA PRO A 197 24.58 -2.73 19.61
C PRO A 197 24.54 -1.20 19.53
N ARG A 198 23.41 -0.64 19.93
CA ARG A 198 23.27 0.80 20.12
C ARG A 198 24.17 1.24 21.27
N HIS A 199 24.82 2.39 21.11
CA HIS A 199 25.53 3.07 22.18
C HIS A 199 24.87 4.39 22.51
#